data_AF-A0A317JZW9-F1
#
_entry.id   AF-A0A317JZW9-F1
#
_cell.length_a   1.000
_cell.length_b   1.000
_cell.length_c   1.000
_cell.angle_alpha   90.00
_cell.angle_beta   90.00
_cell.angle_gamma   90.00
#
_symmetry.space_group_name_H-M   'P 1'
#
loop_
_entity.id
_entity.type
_entity.pdbx_description
1 polymer ?
#
loop_
_entity_poly.entity_id
_entity_poly.type
_entity_poly.pdbx_seq_one_letter_code
_entity_poly.pdbx_strand_id
1 'polypeptide(L)'
;MPTTTIADATPATSGRWPVPEERRMVTVLFVDIVGSTALVTRLDPEDVRTLQRAYFDTVGEVLRRWHGVVEKYIGDAVMALFGARDSDGFDAYRAVRAGLEIQRALDRRAVAGGPRLRVRIGVATGEAVVDLAGARDGGHGAASGAVITTAARLQEYAAPGGVALCAATHRATAGLVEQRRVPPVALAGKASPVDVWHATALVRPAPVRHDGPFLGRRREMAAARDQIVRAVRDRRPRWVSLVGPAGSGRSRLLHELSRSVATVDAVAVRWCVARCLPYPDHPLAPVAELVRGFAGLRATDPPAWVRRRLGTALAGLVPPERLPAAGSTLARLVARPDGADPADAGLAGAAALWREMLLALAARQPVVVAVDDVDRAAPEVTGFLRALLAEATDRRLPLAVVTAHRPQWAEPSPVPRTPVDLRPLGPVDSGRLLRHLLRRAGRPVALADRLLPLVGGSPGHAAAYVRSLVEGADNAADLPVPEPVRRAVDARLDRLDGDQRATLMAVASRVAACPAPTVDRLLDWAPGRARPVLRSLVALGLLAARPTGGYAVAEAVVRQVAYARLPRAVRAEFARRAAAAPPAGPAPVPAARPA
;
A
#
# COMPACT_ATOMS: atom_id res chain seq x y z
N MET A 1 -8.74 -44.14 -38.51
CA MET A 1 -7.29 -44.27 -38.80
C MET A 1 -7.08 -43.94 -40.26
N PRO A 2 -5.94 -43.36 -40.68
CA PRO A 2 -4.77 -42.99 -39.86
C PRO A 2 -5.01 -41.66 -39.09
N THR A 3 -4.34 -41.31 -37.99
CA THR A 3 -3.11 -41.80 -37.32
C THR A 3 -1.79 -41.23 -37.86
N THR A 4 -1.55 -39.95 -37.60
CA THR A 4 -0.25 -39.24 -37.68
C THR A 4 -0.34 -37.98 -36.82
N THR A 5 0.58 -37.57 -35.95
CA THR A 5 1.65 -38.24 -35.18
C THR A 5 1.87 -37.41 -33.92
N ILE A 6 2.21 -38.04 -32.79
CA ILE A 6 2.67 -37.32 -31.60
C ILE A 6 4.03 -36.67 -31.94
N ALA A 7 4.04 -35.35 -32.12
CA ALA A 7 5.30 -34.60 -32.21
C ALA A 7 5.75 -34.27 -30.78
N ASP A 8 6.92 -34.78 -30.39
CA ASP A 8 7.51 -34.54 -29.07
C ASP A 8 7.61 -33.05 -28.77
N ALA A 9 6.83 -32.59 -27.78
CA ALA A 9 7.10 -31.36 -27.08
C ALA A 9 8.30 -31.60 -26.14
N THR A 10 9.50 -31.62 -26.72
CA THR A 10 10.76 -31.51 -25.97
C THR A 10 10.60 -30.44 -24.89
N PRO A 11 10.80 -30.72 -23.59
CA PRO A 11 10.55 -29.75 -22.55
C PRO A 11 11.43 -28.53 -22.80
N ALA A 12 10.79 -27.38 -23.04
CA ALA A 12 11.47 -26.14 -23.39
C ALA A 12 12.58 -25.86 -22.36
N THR A 13 13.81 -25.77 -22.85
CA THR A 13 15.02 -25.63 -22.04
C THR A 13 14.90 -24.42 -21.14
N SER A 14 14.95 -24.64 -19.82
CA SER A 14 14.83 -23.59 -18.82
C SER A 14 15.88 -22.50 -19.02
N GLY A 15 15.45 -21.29 -19.36
CA GLY A 15 16.35 -20.15 -19.49
C GLY A 15 17.06 -19.81 -18.17
N ARG A 16 18.19 -19.11 -18.28
CA ARG A 16 18.80 -18.33 -17.19
C ARG A 16 17.71 -17.48 -16.53
N TRP A 17 17.67 -17.35 -15.20
CA TRP A 17 16.49 -16.85 -14.48
C TRP A 17 16.64 -15.42 -13.90
N PRO A 18 16.06 -14.36 -14.53
CA PRO A 18 15.99 -13.03 -13.89
C PRO A 18 14.80 -12.10 -14.33
N VAL A 19 13.49 -12.39 -14.25
CA VAL A 19 12.68 -13.41 -13.57
C VAL A 19 11.34 -13.47 -14.36
N PRO A 20 11.01 -14.53 -15.12
CA PRO A 20 9.82 -14.52 -15.99
C PRO A 20 8.49 -14.86 -15.28
N GLU A 21 8.49 -15.77 -14.29
CA GLU A 21 7.29 -16.11 -13.50
C GLU A 21 7.51 -15.90 -12.00
N GLU A 22 6.48 -15.53 -11.25
CA GLU A 22 6.56 -15.46 -9.78
C GLU A 22 5.31 -16.06 -9.11
N ARG A 23 5.48 -16.66 -7.92
CA ARG A 23 4.34 -16.94 -7.02
C ARG A 23 3.96 -15.66 -6.29
N ARG A 24 2.85 -15.02 -6.66
CA ARG A 24 2.45 -13.72 -6.14
C ARG A 24 1.13 -13.79 -5.39
N MET A 25 0.94 -12.91 -4.42
CA MET A 25 -0.39 -12.54 -3.95
C MET A 25 -0.97 -11.57 -4.98
N VAL A 26 -2.00 -12.01 -5.71
CA VAL A 26 -2.73 -11.15 -6.67
C VAL A 26 -4.14 -10.91 -6.16
N THR A 27 -4.77 -9.84 -6.65
CA THR A 27 -6.23 -9.70 -6.55
C THR A 27 -6.84 -9.84 -7.94
N VAL A 28 -7.77 -10.78 -8.07
CA VAL A 28 -8.53 -11.03 -9.28
C VAL A 28 -9.92 -10.39 -9.12
N LEU A 29 -10.37 -9.70 -10.16
CA LEU A 29 -11.70 -9.11 -10.26
C LEU A 29 -12.41 -9.70 -11.49
N PHE A 30 -13.65 -10.14 -11.28
CA PHE A 30 -14.59 -10.50 -12.34
C PHE A 30 -15.76 -9.52 -12.36
N VAL A 31 -16.17 -9.10 -13.57
CA VAL A 31 -17.40 -8.35 -13.86
C VAL A 31 -18.24 -9.18 -14.82
N ASP A 32 -19.56 -9.19 -14.67
CA ASP A 32 -20.49 -10.00 -15.47
C ASP A 32 -21.87 -9.34 -15.56
N ILE A 33 -22.58 -9.44 -16.70
CA ILE A 33 -23.84 -8.73 -16.92
C ILE A 33 -25.02 -9.56 -16.36
N VAL A 34 -25.85 -8.92 -15.54
CA VAL A 34 -27.04 -9.55 -14.96
C VAL A 34 -28.07 -9.83 -16.04
N GLY A 35 -28.22 -11.10 -16.41
CA GLY A 35 -29.23 -11.55 -17.39
C GLY A 35 -28.80 -11.39 -18.85
N SER A 36 -27.50 -11.41 -19.14
CA SER A 36 -26.95 -11.27 -20.49
C SER A 36 -27.59 -12.19 -21.53
N THR A 37 -27.86 -13.46 -21.21
CA THR A 37 -28.55 -14.40 -22.12
C THR A 37 -29.90 -13.83 -22.59
N ALA A 38 -30.72 -13.31 -21.68
CA ALA A 38 -32.02 -12.72 -22.02
C ALA A 38 -31.91 -11.40 -22.77
N LEU A 39 -30.80 -10.66 -22.61
CA LEU A 39 -30.46 -9.49 -23.43
C LEU A 39 -30.11 -9.90 -24.86
N VAL A 40 -29.26 -10.91 -25.04
CA VAL A 40 -28.83 -11.41 -26.35
C VAL A 40 -29.98 -12.03 -27.15
N THR A 41 -30.95 -12.69 -26.49
CA THR A 41 -32.13 -13.26 -27.18
C THR A 41 -33.16 -12.20 -27.61
N ARG A 42 -33.11 -10.97 -27.08
CA ARG A 42 -34.14 -9.93 -27.32
C ARG A 42 -33.71 -8.80 -28.25
N LEU A 43 -32.41 -8.65 -28.48
CA LEU A 43 -31.84 -7.58 -29.30
C LEU A 43 -31.31 -8.17 -30.62
N ASP A 44 -31.22 -7.33 -31.64
CA ASP A 44 -30.52 -7.70 -32.87
C ASP A 44 -29.02 -7.95 -32.59
N PRO A 45 -28.35 -8.91 -33.27
CA PRO A 45 -26.92 -9.14 -33.10
C PRO A 45 -26.02 -7.90 -33.27
N GLU A 46 -26.41 -6.92 -34.11
CA GLU A 46 -25.67 -5.67 -34.27
C GLU A 46 -25.82 -4.73 -33.06
N ASP A 47 -27.03 -4.67 -32.48
CA ASP A 47 -27.31 -3.95 -31.23
C ASP A 47 -26.57 -4.59 -30.04
N VAL A 48 -26.59 -5.93 -29.94
CA VAL A 48 -25.84 -6.68 -28.93
C VAL A 48 -24.35 -6.35 -29.01
N ARG A 49 -23.78 -6.37 -30.22
CA ARG A 49 -22.36 -6.06 -30.44
C ARG A 49 -22.01 -4.62 -30.07
N THR A 50 -22.90 -3.67 -30.36
CA THR A 50 -22.73 -2.25 -30.04
C THR A 50 -22.80 -2.01 -28.53
N LEU A 51 -23.78 -2.63 -27.87
CA LEU A 51 -23.94 -2.62 -26.41
C LEU A 51 -22.74 -3.24 -25.69
N GLN A 52 -22.27 -4.41 -26.15
CA GLN A 52 -21.10 -5.10 -25.59
C GLN A 52 -19.82 -4.26 -25.71
N ARG A 53 -19.57 -3.64 -26.87
CA ARG A 53 -18.43 -2.73 -27.07
C ARG A 53 -18.42 -1.59 -26.06
N ALA A 54 -19.52 -0.83 -25.99
CA ALA A 54 -19.63 0.31 -25.07
C ALA A 54 -19.51 -0.11 -23.59
N TYR A 55 -20.00 -1.32 -23.23
CA TYR A 55 -19.79 -1.93 -21.92
C TYR A 55 -18.31 -2.27 -21.66
N PHE A 56 -17.63 -2.98 -22.56
CA PHE A 56 -16.22 -3.34 -22.42
C PHE A 56 -15.30 -2.12 -22.39
N ASP A 57 -15.59 -1.08 -23.18
CA ASP A 57 -14.86 0.19 -23.16
C ASP A 57 -15.00 0.87 -21.79
N THR A 58 -16.23 0.97 -21.26
CA THR A 58 -16.51 1.56 -19.93
C THR A 58 -15.81 0.79 -18.81
N VAL A 59 -15.92 -0.54 -18.80
CA VAL A 59 -15.28 -1.40 -17.78
C VAL A 59 -13.77 -1.35 -17.91
N GLY A 60 -13.23 -1.47 -19.13
CA GLY A 60 -11.80 -1.44 -19.41
C GLY A 60 -11.15 -0.10 -19.05
N GLU A 61 -11.83 1.02 -19.29
CA GLU A 61 -11.34 2.35 -18.89
C GLU A 61 -11.17 2.45 -17.37
N VAL A 62 -12.18 2.04 -16.59
CA VAL A 62 -12.13 2.07 -15.13
C VAL A 62 -11.07 1.10 -14.59
N LEU A 63 -10.92 -0.09 -15.18
CA LEU A 63 -9.89 -1.05 -14.78
C LEU A 63 -8.48 -0.50 -15.03
N ARG A 64 -8.21 0.05 -16.23
CA ARG A 64 -6.92 0.68 -16.56
C ARG A 64 -6.61 1.89 -15.66
N ARG A 65 -7.60 2.73 -15.38
CA ARG A 65 -7.52 3.87 -14.45
C ARG A 65 -7.06 3.45 -13.05
N TRP A 66 -7.49 2.27 -12.60
CA TRP A 66 -7.09 1.65 -11.32
C TRP A 66 -5.90 0.69 -11.44
N HIS A 67 -5.13 0.74 -12.53
CA HIS A 67 -3.97 -0.14 -12.78
C HIS A 67 -4.31 -1.64 -12.64
N GLY A 68 -5.52 -2.03 -13.03
CA GLY A 68 -5.91 -3.41 -13.26
C GLY A 68 -5.56 -3.80 -14.69
N VAL A 69 -4.89 -4.94 -14.84
CA VAL A 69 -4.57 -5.52 -16.15
C VAL A 69 -5.77 -6.33 -16.62
N VAL A 70 -6.34 -5.99 -17.78
CA VAL A 70 -7.47 -6.74 -18.36
C VAL A 70 -6.91 -7.94 -19.12
N GLU A 71 -7.01 -9.13 -18.53
CA GLU A 71 -6.47 -10.35 -19.16
C GLU A 71 -7.37 -10.77 -20.33
N LYS A 72 -8.67 -10.99 -20.08
CA LYS A 72 -9.59 -11.49 -21.12
C LYS A 72 -11.06 -11.13 -20.88
N TYR A 73 -11.77 -11.11 -22.00
CA TYR A 73 -13.22 -11.11 -22.10
C TYR A 73 -13.70 -12.56 -22.30
N ILE A 74 -14.73 -12.99 -21.57
CA ILE A 74 -15.27 -14.36 -21.58
C ILE A 74 -16.78 -14.26 -21.79
N GLY A 75 -17.22 -14.27 -23.04
CA GLY A 75 -18.60 -13.85 -23.35
C GLY A 75 -18.77 -12.38 -22.96
N ASP A 76 -19.71 -12.09 -22.08
CA ASP A 76 -19.94 -10.77 -21.46
C ASP A 76 -19.18 -10.55 -20.14
N ALA A 77 -18.48 -11.56 -19.62
CA ALA A 77 -17.67 -11.40 -18.42
C ALA A 77 -16.29 -10.78 -18.71
N VAL A 78 -15.78 -9.95 -17.79
CA VAL A 78 -14.45 -9.33 -17.86
C VAL A 78 -13.61 -9.80 -16.68
N MET A 79 -12.41 -10.32 -16.94
CA MET A 79 -11.45 -10.70 -15.90
C MET A 79 -10.24 -9.76 -15.87
N ALA A 80 -9.91 -9.24 -14.69
CA ALA A 80 -8.75 -8.37 -14.48
C ALA A 80 -7.89 -8.77 -13.27
N LEU A 81 -6.59 -8.51 -13.38
CA LEU A 81 -5.58 -8.80 -12.37
C LEU A 81 -4.98 -7.51 -11.80
N PHE A 82 -4.83 -7.46 -10.48
CA PHE A 82 -4.15 -6.40 -9.74
C PHE A 82 -3.00 -7.01 -8.92
N GLY A 83 -1.83 -6.34 -8.91
CA GLY A 83 -0.62 -6.83 -8.24
C GLY A 83 0.17 -7.90 -9.01
N ALA A 84 -0.20 -8.18 -10.27
CA ALA A 84 0.39 -9.24 -11.09
C ALA A 84 1.83 -8.92 -11.58
N ARG A 85 2.10 -7.69 -12.04
CA ARG A 85 3.46 -7.23 -12.38
C ARG A 85 4.13 -6.54 -11.20
N ASP A 86 3.45 -5.52 -10.68
CA ASP A 86 3.94 -4.66 -9.62
C ASP A 86 2.84 -4.46 -8.57
N SER A 87 3.23 -4.50 -7.30
CA SER A 87 2.39 -4.21 -6.15
C SER A 87 2.95 -3.00 -5.41
N ASP A 88 2.11 -1.99 -5.19
CA ASP A 88 2.36 -0.92 -4.21
C ASP A 88 1.83 -1.29 -2.81
N GLY A 89 1.19 -2.46 -2.71
CA GLY A 89 0.50 -2.99 -1.54
C GLY A 89 -1.01 -2.71 -1.48
N PHE A 90 -1.58 -1.92 -2.38
CA PHE A 90 -2.99 -1.52 -2.37
C PHE A 90 -3.81 -2.15 -3.50
N ASP A 91 -3.31 -3.24 -4.09
CA ASP A 91 -3.95 -3.95 -5.22
C ASP A 91 -5.40 -4.36 -4.92
N ALA A 92 -5.65 -4.92 -3.74
CA ALA A 92 -7.00 -5.27 -3.28
C ALA A 92 -7.91 -4.04 -3.14
N TYR A 93 -7.37 -2.91 -2.66
CA TYR A 93 -8.11 -1.66 -2.53
C TYR A 93 -8.45 -1.06 -3.91
N ARG A 94 -7.51 -1.09 -4.86
CA ARG A 94 -7.76 -0.67 -6.24
C ARG A 94 -8.80 -1.53 -6.92
N ALA A 95 -8.72 -2.86 -6.79
CA ALA A 95 -9.71 -3.78 -7.35
C ALA A 95 -11.13 -3.48 -6.81
N VAL A 96 -11.29 -3.38 -5.49
CA VAL A 96 -12.61 -3.10 -4.89
C VAL A 96 -13.11 -1.70 -5.27
N ARG A 97 -12.22 -0.70 -5.36
CA ARG A 97 -12.59 0.65 -5.83
C ARG A 97 -13.02 0.66 -7.29
N ALA A 98 -12.29 -0.03 -8.16
CA ALA A 98 -12.68 -0.21 -9.57
C ALA A 98 -14.06 -0.87 -9.67
N GLY A 99 -14.32 -1.92 -8.89
CA GLY A 99 -15.64 -2.55 -8.83
C GLY A 99 -16.76 -1.56 -8.44
N LEU A 100 -16.56 -0.79 -7.37
CA LEU A 100 -17.54 0.23 -6.93
C LEU A 100 -17.71 1.37 -7.95
N GLU A 101 -16.67 1.69 -8.73
CA GLU A 101 -16.74 2.71 -9.78
C GLU A 101 -17.42 2.19 -11.06
N ILE A 102 -17.19 0.94 -11.44
CA ILE A 102 -17.88 0.25 -12.55
C ILE A 102 -19.39 0.22 -12.30
N GLN A 103 -19.84 -0.17 -11.09
CA GLN A 103 -21.26 -0.14 -10.74
C GLN A 103 -21.85 1.26 -10.94
N ARG A 104 -21.19 2.30 -10.41
CA ARG A 104 -21.63 3.70 -10.60
C ARG A 104 -21.57 4.19 -12.04
N ALA A 105 -20.64 3.69 -12.86
CA ALA A 105 -20.53 4.09 -14.25
C ALA A 105 -21.70 3.56 -15.07
N LEU A 106 -22.06 2.29 -14.88
CA LEU A 106 -23.14 1.60 -15.60
C LEU A 106 -24.54 1.97 -15.07
N ASP A 107 -24.70 2.22 -13.75
CA ASP A 107 -25.97 2.70 -13.17
C ASP A 107 -26.38 4.10 -13.69
N ARG A 108 -25.40 4.96 -13.98
CA ARG A 108 -25.64 6.39 -14.32
C ARG A 108 -26.02 6.63 -15.77
N ARG A 109 -25.78 5.70 -16.71
CA ARG A 109 -25.97 5.93 -18.14
C ARG A 109 -26.62 4.73 -18.84
N ALA A 110 -27.54 5.00 -19.76
CA ALA A 110 -27.92 4.05 -20.80
C ALA A 110 -26.70 3.72 -21.65
N VAL A 111 -26.31 2.45 -21.75
CA VAL A 111 -25.14 2.04 -22.54
C VAL A 111 -25.55 2.01 -24.01
N ALA A 112 -24.87 2.78 -24.85
CA ALA A 112 -25.19 2.98 -26.28
C ALA A 112 -26.66 3.38 -26.56
N GLY A 113 -27.31 4.10 -25.62
CA GLY A 113 -28.74 4.47 -25.74
C GLY A 113 -29.74 3.34 -25.39
N GLY A 114 -29.24 2.13 -25.12
CA GLY A 114 -30.04 0.96 -24.72
C GLY A 114 -30.38 0.91 -23.23
N PRO A 115 -30.79 -0.26 -22.70
CA PRO A 115 -31.17 -0.40 -21.30
C PRO A 115 -30.01 -0.15 -20.34
N ARG A 116 -30.32 0.24 -19.10
CA ARG A 116 -29.31 0.32 -18.03
C ARG A 116 -28.83 -1.08 -17.68
N LEU A 117 -27.52 -1.31 -17.84
CA LEU A 117 -26.89 -2.57 -17.47
C LEU A 117 -26.63 -2.60 -15.97
N ARG A 118 -27.02 -3.69 -15.32
CA ARG A 118 -26.56 -4.03 -13.97
C ARG A 118 -25.53 -5.13 -14.07
N VAL A 119 -24.47 -5.04 -13.28
CA VAL A 119 -23.43 -6.08 -13.23
C VAL A 119 -23.31 -6.70 -11.85
N ARG A 120 -22.75 -7.91 -11.83
CA ARG A 120 -22.24 -8.57 -10.62
C ARG A 120 -20.72 -8.47 -10.63
N ILE A 121 -20.12 -8.22 -9.48
CA ILE A 121 -18.66 -8.13 -9.36
C ILE A 121 -18.17 -9.01 -8.21
N GLY A 122 -17.16 -9.83 -8.49
CA GLY A 122 -16.50 -10.70 -7.53
C GLY A 122 -15.01 -10.38 -7.44
N VAL A 123 -14.50 -10.19 -6.24
CA VAL A 123 -13.10 -9.82 -5.98
C VAL A 123 -12.49 -10.81 -4.99
N ALA A 124 -11.39 -11.46 -5.40
CA ALA A 124 -10.64 -12.38 -4.53
C ALA A 124 -9.15 -12.08 -4.55
N THR A 125 -8.55 -12.01 -3.36
CA THR A 125 -7.11 -11.90 -3.15
C THR A 125 -6.54 -13.25 -2.72
N GLY A 126 -5.44 -13.71 -3.32
CA GLY A 126 -4.89 -15.04 -3.06
C GLY A 126 -3.58 -15.32 -3.82
N GLU A 127 -2.95 -16.47 -3.52
CA GLU A 127 -1.74 -16.90 -4.24
C GLU A 127 -2.07 -17.39 -5.65
N ALA A 128 -1.25 -16.96 -6.62
CA ALA A 128 -1.19 -17.48 -7.99
C ALA A 128 0.26 -17.60 -8.45
N VAL A 129 0.53 -18.47 -9.42
CA VAL A 129 1.71 -18.31 -10.31
C VAL A 129 1.33 -17.28 -11.36
N VAL A 130 2.23 -16.34 -11.64
CA VAL A 130 2.01 -15.25 -12.61
C VAL A 130 3.18 -15.22 -13.58
N ASP A 131 2.89 -15.28 -14.88
CA ASP A 131 3.83 -14.88 -15.93
C ASP A 131 3.85 -13.34 -16.01
N LEU A 132 4.99 -12.75 -15.67
CA LEU A 132 5.14 -11.30 -15.68
C LEU A 132 5.11 -10.73 -17.10
N ALA A 133 5.58 -11.48 -18.11
CA ALA A 133 5.51 -11.06 -19.50
C ALA A 133 4.07 -11.11 -20.02
N GLY A 134 3.34 -12.18 -19.71
CA GLY A 134 1.93 -12.38 -20.03
C GLY A 134 0.97 -11.41 -19.31
N ALA A 135 1.32 -10.89 -18.13
CA ALA A 135 0.51 -9.97 -17.34
C ALA A 135 0.39 -8.53 -17.92
N ARG A 136 -0.16 -8.42 -19.13
CA ARG A 136 -0.45 -7.19 -19.87
C ARG A 136 -1.88 -7.23 -20.45
N ASP A 137 -2.44 -6.08 -20.81
CA ASP A 137 -3.79 -6.01 -21.40
C ASP A 137 -3.87 -6.88 -22.68
N GLY A 138 -4.89 -7.73 -22.76
CA GLY A 138 -5.06 -8.72 -23.83
C GLY A 138 -4.07 -9.90 -23.80
N GLY A 139 -3.24 -10.02 -22.77
CA GLY A 139 -2.42 -11.20 -22.52
C GLY A 139 -3.28 -12.41 -22.14
N HIS A 140 -2.81 -13.62 -22.43
CA HIS A 140 -3.56 -14.85 -22.21
C HIS A 140 -2.79 -15.80 -21.30
N GLY A 141 -3.41 -16.31 -20.23
CA GLY A 141 -2.77 -17.24 -19.30
C GLY A 141 -1.80 -16.57 -18.33
N ALA A 142 -1.98 -15.27 -18.09
CA ALA A 142 -1.06 -14.45 -17.28
C ALA A 142 -0.97 -14.91 -15.82
N ALA A 143 -2.02 -15.52 -15.29
CA ALA A 143 -2.04 -16.08 -13.94
C ALA A 143 -2.69 -17.46 -13.87
N SER A 144 -2.21 -18.28 -12.94
CA SER A 144 -2.76 -19.61 -12.62
C SER A 144 -2.84 -19.81 -11.10
N GLY A 145 -4.04 -20.03 -10.58
CA GLY A 145 -4.27 -20.29 -9.16
C GLY A 145 -5.75 -20.32 -8.76
N ALA A 146 -6.05 -20.98 -7.64
CA ALA A 146 -7.41 -21.14 -7.12
C ALA A 146 -8.13 -19.81 -6.79
N VAL A 147 -7.38 -18.70 -6.68
CA VAL A 147 -7.92 -17.35 -6.53
C VAL A 147 -8.79 -16.94 -7.73
N ILE A 148 -8.45 -17.37 -8.96
CA ILE A 148 -9.19 -17.04 -10.18
C ILE A 148 -10.60 -17.64 -10.13
N THR A 149 -10.68 -18.95 -9.89
CA THR A 149 -11.96 -19.66 -9.70
C THR A 149 -12.75 -19.14 -8.49
N THR A 150 -12.06 -18.66 -7.46
CA THR A 150 -12.71 -18.05 -6.28
C THR A 150 -13.35 -16.71 -6.64
N ALA A 151 -12.68 -15.85 -7.42
CA ALA A 151 -13.23 -14.56 -7.85
C ALA A 151 -14.43 -14.74 -8.80
N ALA A 152 -14.34 -15.66 -9.78
CA ALA A 152 -15.44 -15.98 -10.69
C ALA A 152 -16.69 -16.42 -9.91
N ARG A 153 -16.56 -17.38 -8.99
CA ARG A 153 -17.69 -17.83 -8.18
C ARG A 153 -18.23 -16.75 -7.25
N LEU A 154 -17.37 -15.91 -6.66
CA LEU A 154 -17.85 -14.78 -5.85
C LEU A 154 -18.70 -13.78 -6.66
N GLN A 155 -18.43 -13.64 -7.96
CA GLN A 155 -19.26 -12.84 -8.85
C GLN A 155 -20.65 -13.47 -9.01
N GLU A 156 -20.76 -14.78 -9.25
CA GLU A 156 -22.06 -15.48 -9.40
C GLU A 156 -23.00 -15.22 -8.21
N TYR A 157 -22.46 -15.23 -6.99
CA TYR A 157 -23.20 -15.00 -5.74
C TYR A 157 -23.34 -13.52 -5.34
N ALA A 158 -22.77 -12.59 -6.09
CA ALA A 158 -23.00 -11.17 -5.83
C ALA A 158 -24.46 -10.80 -6.11
N ALA A 159 -25.02 -9.93 -5.27
CA ALA A 159 -26.28 -9.27 -5.60
C ALA A 159 -26.10 -8.42 -6.88
N PRO A 160 -27.13 -8.26 -7.73
CA PRO A 160 -27.09 -7.28 -8.83
C PRO A 160 -26.75 -5.88 -8.31
N GLY A 161 -25.74 -5.21 -8.89
CA GLY A 161 -25.20 -3.95 -8.36
C GLY A 161 -24.17 -4.10 -7.23
N GLY A 162 -23.87 -5.33 -6.80
CA GLY A 162 -22.97 -5.63 -5.68
C GLY A 162 -21.52 -5.90 -6.08
N VAL A 163 -20.63 -5.77 -5.09
CA VAL A 163 -19.20 -6.14 -5.16
C VAL A 163 -18.89 -7.10 -4.02
N ALA A 164 -18.82 -8.40 -4.33
CA ALA A 164 -18.57 -9.47 -3.35
C ALA A 164 -17.06 -9.72 -3.16
N LEU A 165 -16.64 -9.95 -1.92
CA LEU A 165 -15.25 -10.02 -1.48
C LEU A 165 -14.96 -11.34 -0.74
N CYS A 166 -13.79 -11.92 -0.99
CA CYS A 166 -13.26 -13.00 -0.15
C CYS A 166 -12.66 -12.48 1.18
N ALA A 167 -12.48 -13.37 2.17
CA ALA A 167 -11.90 -13.01 3.48
C ALA A 167 -10.52 -12.33 3.41
N ALA A 168 -9.68 -12.68 2.42
CA ALA A 168 -8.38 -12.05 2.24
C ALA A 168 -8.52 -10.62 1.68
N THR A 169 -9.40 -10.40 0.71
CA THR A 169 -9.71 -9.06 0.17
C THR A 169 -10.35 -8.17 1.25
N HIS A 170 -11.22 -8.74 2.09
CA HIS A 170 -11.80 -8.04 3.24
C HIS A 170 -10.72 -7.54 4.21
N ARG A 171 -9.80 -8.42 4.64
CA ARG A 171 -8.66 -8.02 5.50
C ARG A 171 -7.75 -6.99 4.82
N ALA A 172 -7.49 -7.15 3.53
CA ALA A 172 -6.62 -6.27 2.75
C ALA A 172 -7.19 -4.86 2.53
N THR A 173 -8.52 -4.69 2.64
CA THR A 173 -9.23 -3.42 2.44
C THR A 173 -9.86 -2.85 3.72
N ALA A 174 -9.67 -3.53 4.85
CA ALA A 174 -10.22 -3.13 6.14
C ALA A 174 -9.82 -1.71 6.55
N GLY A 175 -10.82 -0.87 6.84
CA GLY A 175 -10.63 0.55 7.19
C GLY A 175 -10.45 1.51 6.01
N LEU A 176 -10.32 1.00 4.78
CA LEU A 176 -10.36 1.79 3.53
C LEU A 176 -11.71 1.66 2.79
N VAL A 177 -12.42 0.55 3.02
CA VAL A 177 -13.71 0.22 2.41
C VAL A 177 -14.69 -0.19 3.50
N GLU A 178 -15.92 0.32 3.41
CA GLU A 178 -17.06 -0.11 4.22
C GLU A 178 -17.59 -1.42 3.66
N GLN A 179 -17.77 -2.41 4.54
CA GLN A 179 -17.99 -3.79 4.16
C GLN A 179 -19.01 -4.42 5.08
N ARG A 180 -19.99 -5.12 4.51
CA ARG A 180 -21.03 -5.86 5.23
C ARG A 180 -20.82 -7.36 5.01
N ARG A 181 -20.61 -8.13 6.08
CA ARG A 181 -20.62 -9.60 6.01
C ARG A 181 -22.00 -10.07 5.56
N VAL A 182 -22.06 -11.03 4.64
CA VAL A 182 -23.29 -11.72 4.23
C VAL A 182 -23.25 -13.17 4.72
N PRO A 183 -24.37 -13.92 4.72
CA PRO A 183 -24.36 -15.33 5.09
C PRO A 183 -23.29 -16.12 4.29
N PRO A 184 -22.57 -17.06 4.92
CA PRO A 184 -21.57 -17.86 4.22
C PRO A 184 -22.16 -18.63 3.04
N VAL A 185 -21.41 -18.71 1.95
CA VAL A 185 -21.90 -19.24 0.67
C VAL A 185 -21.24 -20.58 0.35
N ALA A 186 -22.04 -21.59 0.01
CA ALA A 186 -21.56 -22.87 -0.46
C ALA A 186 -21.02 -22.76 -1.90
N LEU A 187 -19.73 -22.49 -2.06
CA LEU A 187 -19.08 -22.50 -3.37
C LEU A 187 -18.79 -23.95 -3.80
N ALA A 188 -19.22 -24.34 -5.01
CA ALA A 188 -19.00 -25.69 -5.54
C ALA A 188 -17.52 -26.13 -5.42
N GLY A 189 -17.25 -27.37 -4.99
CA GLY A 189 -15.87 -27.84 -4.80
C GLY A 189 -15.08 -27.16 -3.67
N LYS A 190 -15.75 -26.47 -2.73
CA LYS A 190 -15.23 -26.18 -1.39
C LYS A 190 -15.95 -27.09 -0.39
N ALA A 191 -15.18 -27.71 0.51
CA ALA A 191 -15.71 -28.62 1.53
C ALA A 191 -16.51 -27.90 2.64
N SER A 192 -16.44 -26.57 2.71
CA SER A 192 -17.14 -25.77 3.71
C SER A 192 -17.62 -24.45 3.08
N PRO A 193 -18.74 -23.87 3.56
CA PRO A 193 -19.19 -22.55 3.16
C PRO A 193 -18.09 -21.51 3.34
N VAL A 194 -17.98 -20.61 2.37
CA VAL A 194 -16.96 -19.55 2.36
C VAL A 194 -17.58 -18.27 2.89
N ASP A 195 -16.89 -17.59 3.81
CA ASP A 195 -17.29 -16.26 4.25
C ASP A 195 -17.17 -15.24 3.12
N VAL A 196 -18.23 -14.44 2.94
CA VAL A 196 -18.33 -13.40 1.92
C VAL A 196 -18.71 -12.07 2.56
N TRP A 197 -18.16 -10.98 2.01
CA TRP A 197 -18.52 -9.60 2.36
C TRP A 197 -18.93 -8.84 1.11
N HIS A 198 -19.84 -7.89 1.23
CA HIS A 198 -20.14 -6.92 0.17
C HIS A 198 -19.48 -5.58 0.50
N ALA A 199 -18.73 -5.00 -0.45
CA ALA A 199 -18.30 -3.61 -0.37
C ALA A 199 -19.48 -2.66 -0.65
N THR A 200 -19.64 -1.63 0.18
CA THR A 200 -20.71 -0.62 0.03
C THR A 200 -20.16 0.75 -0.38
N ALA A 201 -19.11 1.21 0.28
CA ALA A 201 -18.56 2.55 0.07
C ALA A 201 -17.05 2.64 0.35
N LEU A 202 -16.42 3.68 -0.21
CA LEU A 202 -15.04 4.06 0.17
C LEU A 202 -15.06 4.87 1.45
N VAL A 203 -14.32 4.41 2.46
CA VAL A 203 -14.22 5.02 3.78
C VAL A 203 -13.01 5.93 3.85
N ARG A 204 -13.18 7.15 4.40
CA ARG A 204 -12.06 7.93 4.90
C ARG A 204 -11.68 7.32 6.27
N PRO A 205 -10.48 6.73 6.44
CA PRO A 205 -10.11 6.08 7.69
C PRO A 205 -10.18 7.06 8.85
N ALA A 206 -10.89 6.70 9.92
CA ALA A 206 -10.78 7.44 11.18
C ALA A 206 -9.31 7.48 11.65
N PRO A 207 -8.88 8.53 12.38
CA PRO A 207 -7.57 8.57 13.00
C PRO A 207 -7.31 7.29 13.81
N VAL A 208 -6.18 6.63 13.56
CA VAL A 208 -5.85 5.37 14.22
C VAL A 208 -5.75 5.61 15.72
N ARG A 209 -6.58 4.91 16.51
CA ARG A 209 -6.46 4.94 17.96
C ARG A 209 -5.16 4.27 18.36
N HIS A 210 -4.20 5.09 18.77
CA HIS A 210 -2.91 4.64 19.23
C HIS A 210 -2.94 4.35 20.73
N ASP A 211 -3.46 3.17 21.07
CA ASP A 211 -3.55 2.71 22.45
C ASP A 211 -2.24 2.01 22.90
N GLY A 212 -1.94 2.07 24.19
CA GLY A 212 -0.74 1.46 24.79
C GLY A 212 0.42 2.45 25.01
N PRO A 213 1.58 1.99 25.49
CA PRO A 213 2.74 2.84 25.77
C PRO A 213 3.47 3.28 24.49
N PHE A 214 4.24 4.35 24.60
CA PHE A 214 5.19 4.79 23.57
C PHE A 214 6.61 4.38 24.02
N LEU A 215 7.23 3.45 23.29
CA LEU A 215 8.45 2.74 23.71
C LEU A 215 9.62 3.01 22.75
N GLY A 216 10.85 3.02 23.28
CA GLY A 216 12.09 3.08 22.50
C GLY A 216 12.33 4.30 21.60
N ARG A 217 11.54 5.38 21.76
CA ARG A 217 11.53 6.56 20.87
C ARG A 217 11.84 7.90 21.55
N ARG A 218 12.50 7.87 22.72
CA ARG A 218 12.75 9.08 23.53
C ARG A 218 13.63 10.10 22.80
N ARG A 219 14.62 9.66 22.02
CA ARG A 219 15.56 10.54 21.31
C ARG A 219 14.88 11.23 20.11
N GLU A 220 14.15 10.46 19.32
CA GLU A 220 13.38 10.92 18.16
C GLU A 220 12.27 11.90 18.58
N MET A 221 11.57 11.59 19.68
CA MET A 221 10.60 12.50 20.30
C MET A 221 11.23 13.81 20.72
N ALA A 222 12.34 13.76 21.47
CA ALA A 222 13.03 14.96 21.94
C ALA A 222 13.51 15.84 20.78
N ALA A 223 14.11 15.24 19.74
CA ALA A 223 14.59 15.95 18.57
C ALA A 223 13.45 16.64 17.78
N ALA A 224 12.37 15.91 17.46
CA ALA A 224 11.23 16.48 16.76
C ALA A 224 10.52 17.57 17.58
N ARG A 225 10.35 17.36 18.89
CA ARG A 225 9.78 18.34 19.82
C ARG A 225 10.61 19.62 19.89
N ASP A 226 11.93 19.50 20.06
CA ASP A 226 12.85 20.63 20.11
C ASP A 226 12.74 21.51 18.85
N GLN A 227 12.69 20.91 17.66
CA GLN A 227 12.54 21.67 16.42
C GLN A 227 11.19 22.39 16.31
N ILE A 228 10.09 21.75 16.72
CA ILE A 228 8.75 22.39 16.72
C ILE A 228 8.72 23.55 17.72
N VAL A 229 9.25 23.34 18.94
CA VAL A 229 9.31 24.38 19.98
C VAL A 229 10.16 25.58 19.52
N ARG A 230 11.31 25.35 18.89
CA ARG A 230 12.14 26.41 18.30
C ARG A 230 11.43 27.14 17.16
N ALA A 231 10.73 26.43 16.28
CA ALA A 231 9.99 27.07 15.18
C ALA A 231 8.95 28.08 15.69
N VAL A 232 8.28 27.73 16.79
CA VAL A 232 7.30 28.58 17.49
C VAL A 232 7.98 29.73 18.24
N ARG A 233 8.96 29.43 19.12
CA ARG A 233 9.65 30.42 19.97
C ARG A 233 10.46 31.43 19.19
N ASP A 234 11.30 30.96 18.28
CA ASP A 234 12.23 31.79 17.50
C ASP A 234 11.48 32.62 16.43
N ARG A 235 10.18 32.33 16.20
CA ARG A 235 9.38 32.84 15.06
C ARG A 235 10.07 32.61 13.71
N ARG A 236 10.76 31.48 13.58
CA ARG A 236 11.49 31.02 12.40
C ARG A 236 10.90 29.68 11.97
N PRO A 237 9.98 29.64 10.99
CA PRO A 237 9.35 28.39 10.60
C PRO A 237 10.35 27.30 10.20
N ARG A 238 10.02 26.05 10.55
CA ARG A 238 10.87 24.88 10.27
C ARG A 238 10.08 23.76 9.61
N TRP A 239 10.77 23.02 8.74
CA TRP A 239 10.30 21.76 8.18
C TRP A 239 10.92 20.58 8.94
N VAL A 240 10.10 19.82 9.65
CA VAL A 240 10.51 18.61 10.38
C VAL A 240 10.06 17.36 9.63
N SER A 241 11.00 16.49 9.27
CA SER A 241 10.75 15.28 8.48
C SER A 241 10.88 14.03 9.36
N LEU A 242 9.78 13.34 9.65
CA LEU A 242 9.76 12.06 10.34
C LEU A 242 10.01 10.93 9.32
N VAL A 243 11.25 10.48 9.22
CA VAL A 243 11.71 9.55 8.16
C VAL A 243 11.73 8.12 8.68
N GLY A 244 11.16 7.17 7.95
CA GLY A 244 11.28 5.76 8.32
C GLY A 244 10.46 4.79 7.47
N PRO A 245 10.81 3.49 7.45
CA PRO A 245 10.07 2.47 6.70
C PRO A 245 8.58 2.39 7.06
N ALA A 246 7.79 1.69 6.24
CA ALA A 246 6.43 1.33 6.61
C ALA A 246 6.43 0.55 7.94
N GLY A 247 5.48 0.85 8.83
CA GLY A 247 5.40 0.22 10.16
C GLY A 247 6.40 0.72 11.22
N SER A 248 7.38 1.57 10.87
CA SER A 248 8.41 2.10 11.81
C SER A 248 7.86 2.91 13.00
N GLY A 249 6.61 3.38 12.91
CA GLY A 249 5.92 4.15 13.95
C GLY A 249 5.76 5.64 13.65
N ARG A 250 6.01 6.13 12.42
CA ARG A 250 5.87 7.54 12.02
C ARG A 250 4.56 8.19 12.49
N SER A 251 3.40 7.64 12.10
CA SER A 251 2.07 8.13 12.49
C SER A 251 1.87 8.18 14.02
N ARG A 252 2.41 7.19 14.75
CA ARG A 252 2.38 7.15 16.22
C ARG A 252 3.25 8.25 16.83
N LEU A 253 4.47 8.46 16.32
CA LEU A 253 5.32 9.56 16.78
C LEU A 253 4.65 10.91 16.52
N LEU A 254 4.00 11.09 15.36
CA LEU A 254 3.25 12.31 15.05
C LEU A 254 2.08 12.55 16.02
N HIS A 255 1.33 11.49 16.38
CA HIS A 255 0.27 11.55 17.38
C HIS A 255 0.78 11.86 18.80
N GLU A 256 1.94 11.33 19.19
CA GLU A 256 2.55 11.67 20.49
C GLU A 256 3.16 13.08 20.50
N LEU A 257 3.65 13.57 19.34
CA LEU A 257 4.09 14.96 19.20
C LEU A 257 2.93 15.94 19.37
N SER A 258 1.77 15.67 18.77
CA SER A 258 0.59 16.54 18.91
C SER A 258 0.06 16.63 20.35
N ARG A 259 0.29 15.59 21.16
CA ARG A 259 -0.01 15.60 22.59
C ARG A 259 1.07 16.27 23.45
N SER A 260 2.35 15.98 23.17
CA SER A 260 3.48 16.50 23.96
C SER A 260 3.82 17.96 23.68
N VAL A 261 3.35 18.50 22.55
CA VAL A 261 3.46 19.92 22.16
C VAL A 261 2.06 20.52 21.96
N ALA A 262 1.18 20.30 22.94
CA ALA A 262 -0.13 20.95 23.01
C ALA A 262 -0.02 22.45 23.39
N THR A 263 1.04 22.82 24.10
CA THR A 263 1.36 24.21 24.48
C THR A 263 2.85 24.51 24.31
N VAL A 264 3.18 25.76 24.00
CA VAL A 264 4.53 26.33 24.06
C VAL A 264 4.42 27.66 24.81
N ASP A 265 5.17 27.80 25.89
CA ASP A 265 5.17 28.99 26.76
C ASP A 265 3.77 29.43 27.20
N ALA A 266 3.00 28.46 27.70
CA ALA A 266 1.58 28.55 28.07
C ALA A 266 0.60 28.89 26.91
N VAL A 267 1.07 29.20 25.70
CA VAL A 267 0.21 29.42 24.53
C VAL A 267 -0.16 28.07 23.90
N ALA A 268 -1.46 27.87 23.63
CA ALA A 268 -1.97 26.68 22.96
C ALA A 268 -1.46 26.58 21.51
N VAL A 269 -1.01 25.40 21.11
CA VAL A 269 -0.56 25.12 19.74
C VAL A 269 -1.70 24.50 18.95
N ARG A 270 -2.10 25.14 17.85
CA ARG A 270 -3.10 24.58 16.93
C ARG A 270 -2.45 23.57 15.99
N TRP A 271 -2.79 22.30 16.17
CA TRP A 271 -2.43 21.23 15.25
C TRP A 271 -3.47 21.06 14.14
N CYS A 272 -3.02 21.14 12.89
CA CYS A 272 -3.79 20.83 11.68
C CYS A 272 -3.16 19.59 11.04
N VAL A 273 -3.78 18.42 11.19
CA VAL A 273 -3.20 17.13 10.77
C VAL A 273 -4.01 16.54 9.61
N ALA A 274 -3.31 16.15 8.55
CA ALA A 274 -3.85 15.40 7.42
C ALA A 274 -3.05 14.11 7.16
N ARG A 275 -3.65 13.19 6.41
CA ARG A 275 -3.03 11.94 5.99
C ARG A 275 -3.21 11.74 4.49
N CYS A 276 -2.13 11.39 3.81
CA CYS A 276 -2.16 10.97 2.42
C CYS A 276 -2.67 9.53 2.32
N LEU A 277 -3.98 9.42 2.03
CA LEU A 277 -4.61 8.15 1.73
C LEU A 277 -4.04 7.56 0.42
N PRO A 278 -3.97 6.22 0.30
CA PRO A 278 -3.62 5.59 -0.97
C PRO A 278 -4.65 5.99 -2.02
N TYR A 279 -4.19 6.49 -3.17
CA TYR A 279 -5.04 6.97 -4.27
C TYR A 279 -6.09 8.01 -3.81
N PRO A 280 -5.72 9.28 -3.60
CA PRO A 280 -6.69 10.31 -3.24
C PRO A 280 -7.78 10.52 -4.32
N ASP A 281 -8.94 11.05 -3.93
CA ASP A 281 -10.04 11.38 -4.88
C ASP A 281 -9.64 12.52 -5.86
N HIS A 282 -8.69 13.37 -5.49
CA HIS A 282 -8.13 14.47 -6.28
C HIS A 282 -6.73 14.86 -5.74
N PRO A 283 -5.85 15.54 -6.50
CA PRO A 283 -4.46 15.79 -6.08
C PRO A 283 -4.32 16.48 -4.71
N LEU A 284 -5.18 17.48 -4.46
CA LEU A 284 -5.21 18.28 -3.23
C LEU A 284 -6.01 17.65 -2.07
N ALA A 285 -6.38 16.37 -2.12
CA ALA A 285 -7.18 15.73 -1.07
C ALA A 285 -6.57 15.81 0.35
N PRO A 286 -5.23 15.74 0.56
CA PRO A 286 -4.65 15.97 1.88
C PRO A 286 -4.89 17.39 2.40
N VAL A 287 -4.91 18.40 1.52
CA VAL A 287 -5.25 19.79 1.90
C VAL A 287 -6.74 19.89 2.26
N ALA A 288 -7.60 19.17 1.56
CA ALA A 288 -9.00 19.02 1.93
C ALA A 288 -9.19 18.34 3.31
N GLU A 289 -8.36 17.34 3.66
CA GLU A 289 -8.36 16.75 5.02
C GLU A 289 -7.94 17.76 6.10
N LEU A 290 -6.99 18.68 5.83
CA LEU A 290 -6.66 19.76 6.77
C LEU A 290 -7.89 20.65 7.05
N VAL A 291 -8.64 21.03 6.00
CA VAL A 291 -9.87 21.82 6.12
C VAL A 291 -10.95 21.04 6.89
N ARG A 292 -11.16 19.75 6.57
CA ARG A 292 -12.13 18.88 7.28
C ARG A 292 -11.78 18.75 8.76
N GLY A 293 -10.50 18.52 9.09
CA GLY A 293 -10.02 18.43 10.46
C GLY A 293 -10.19 19.73 11.25
N PHE A 294 -9.92 20.87 10.62
CA PHE A 294 -10.09 22.19 11.23
C PHE A 294 -11.56 22.54 11.54
N ALA A 295 -12.47 22.33 10.58
CA ALA A 295 -13.90 22.62 10.74
C ALA A 295 -14.70 21.48 11.41
N GLY A 296 -14.05 20.37 11.75
CA GLY A 296 -14.67 19.18 12.35
C GLY A 296 -15.76 18.59 11.46
N LEU A 297 -15.46 18.39 10.17
CA LEU A 297 -16.35 17.84 9.16
C LEU A 297 -16.17 16.31 9.05
N ARG A 298 -17.28 15.60 8.83
CA ARG A 298 -17.35 14.17 8.51
C ARG A 298 -17.53 13.99 7.00
N ALA A 299 -17.15 12.81 6.50
CA ALA A 299 -17.30 12.47 5.08
C ALA A 299 -18.76 12.34 4.60
N THR A 300 -19.71 12.24 5.54
CA THR A 300 -21.15 12.05 5.30
C THR A 300 -21.99 13.33 5.47
N ASP A 301 -21.36 14.47 5.79
CA ASP A 301 -22.12 15.68 6.12
C ASP A 301 -22.69 16.34 4.85
N PRO A 302 -23.98 16.74 4.83
CA PRO A 302 -24.59 17.35 3.66
C PRO A 302 -23.89 18.65 3.21
N PRO A 303 -23.83 18.97 1.90
CA PRO A 303 -23.12 20.15 1.39
C PRO A 303 -23.55 21.49 2.02
N ALA A 304 -24.83 21.65 2.37
CA ALA A 304 -25.33 22.82 3.07
C ALA A 304 -24.79 22.94 4.51
N TRP A 305 -24.66 21.80 5.22
CA TRP A 305 -24.08 21.74 6.56
C TRP A 305 -22.59 22.05 6.52
N VAL A 306 -21.87 21.49 5.53
CA VAL A 306 -20.45 21.77 5.27
C VAL A 306 -20.20 23.27 5.07
N ARG A 307 -20.94 23.94 4.17
CA ARG A 307 -20.79 25.39 3.94
C ARG A 307 -21.01 26.21 5.23
N ARG A 308 -22.06 25.89 6.00
CA ARG A 308 -22.35 26.58 7.26
C ARG A 308 -21.23 26.40 8.28
N ARG A 309 -20.74 25.18 8.47
CA ARG A 309 -19.66 24.86 9.41
C ARG A 309 -18.33 25.47 9.03
N LEU A 310 -18.02 25.56 7.73
CA LEU A 310 -16.86 26.31 7.23
C LEU A 310 -17.01 27.81 7.55
N GLY A 311 -18.18 28.41 7.32
CA GLY A 311 -18.45 29.79 7.72
C GLY A 311 -18.22 30.03 9.22
N THR A 312 -18.71 29.15 10.08
CA THR A 312 -18.46 29.22 11.55
C THR A 312 -16.97 29.05 11.90
N ALA A 313 -16.27 28.12 11.26
CA ALA A 313 -14.86 27.84 11.55
C ALA A 313 -13.91 28.95 11.07
N LEU A 314 -14.29 29.70 10.03
CA LEU A 314 -13.54 30.84 9.48
C LEU A 314 -13.83 32.17 10.20
N ALA A 315 -14.81 32.21 11.11
CA ALA A 315 -15.17 33.42 11.84
C ALA A 315 -13.96 33.99 12.61
N GLY A 316 -13.62 35.26 12.38
CA GLY A 316 -12.45 35.91 12.96
C GLY A 316 -11.11 35.64 12.25
N LEU A 317 -11.08 34.80 11.20
CA LEU A 317 -9.95 34.68 10.26
C LEU A 317 -10.22 35.41 8.93
N VAL A 318 -11.50 35.63 8.60
CA VAL A 318 -11.96 36.33 7.40
C VAL A 318 -12.93 37.44 7.82
N PRO A 319 -12.91 38.62 7.17
CA PRO A 319 -13.94 39.65 7.36
C PRO A 319 -15.36 39.11 7.10
N PRO A 320 -16.40 39.55 7.85
CA PRO A 320 -17.75 39.00 7.76
C PRO A 320 -18.33 38.94 6.34
N GLU A 321 -18.12 39.99 5.55
CA GLU A 321 -18.57 40.15 4.18
C GLU A 321 -17.93 39.14 3.19
N ARG A 322 -16.76 38.59 3.53
CA ARG A 322 -16.08 37.56 2.72
C ARG A 322 -16.32 36.13 3.21
N LEU A 323 -16.92 35.92 4.39
CA LEU A 323 -17.18 34.57 4.95
C LEU A 323 -18.01 33.66 4.01
N PRO A 324 -19.11 34.10 3.36
CA PRO A 324 -19.89 33.24 2.47
C PRO A 324 -19.09 32.76 1.25
N ALA A 325 -18.34 33.68 0.63
CA ALA A 325 -17.50 33.38 -0.53
C ALA A 325 -16.31 32.46 -0.18
N ALA A 326 -15.68 32.69 0.98
CA ALA A 326 -14.60 31.83 1.49
C ALA A 326 -15.11 30.43 1.84
N GLY A 327 -16.25 30.33 2.55
CA GLY A 327 -16.88 29.05 2.88
C GLY A 327 -17.32 28.25 1.65
N SER A 328 -17.87 28.92 0.62
CA SER A 328 -18.19 28.29 -0.67
C SER A 328 -16.94 27.80 -1.42
N THR A 329 -15.88 28.61 -1.42
CA THR A 329 -14.61 28.27 -2.08
C THR A 329 -13.94 27.05 -1.43
N LEU A 330 -13.86 27.01 -0.10
CA LEU A 330 -13.35 25.82 0.61
C LEU A 330 -14.29 24.62 0.51
N ALA A 331 -15.59 24.82 0.37
CA ALA A 331 -16.55 23.72 0.16
C ALA A 331 -16.27 22.94 -1.14
N ARG A 332 -15.77 23.58 -2.20
CA ARG A 332 -15.30 22.89 -3.43
C ARG A 332 -14.14 21.94 -3.12
N LEU A 333 -13.17 22.39 -2.33
CA LEU A 333 -12.01 21.57 -1.97
C LEU A 333 -12.39 20.35 -1.10
N VAL A 334 -13.43 20.46 -0.26
CA VAL A 334 -13.90 19.35 0.59
C VAL A 334 -15.07 18.54 0.01
N ALA A 335 -15.57 18.88 -1.17
CA ALA A 335 -16.54 18.04 -1.89
C ALA A 335 -15.91 16.69 -2.28
N ARG A 336 -16.74 15.69 -2.56
CA ARG A 336 -16.30 14.54 -3.36
C ARG A 336 -16.51 14.92 -4.84
N PRO A 337 -15.53 14.72 -5.73
CA PRO A 337 -15.75 14.94 -7.16
C PRO A 337 -16.65 13.84 -7.72
N ASP A 338 -17.97 14.07 -7.71
CA ASP A 338 -18.92 13.21 -8.40
C ASP A 338 -18.88 13.48 -9.91
N GLY A 339 -17.81 12.99 -10.56
CA GLY A 339 -17.58 13.15 -12.00
C GLY A 339 -17.10 14.54 -12.44
N ALA A 340 -16.59 15.36 -11.51
CA ALA A 340 -15.90 16.60 -11.85
C ALA A 340 -14.51 16.30 -12.45
N ASP A 341 -14.11 17.11 -13.43
CA ASP A 341 -12.80 17.03 -14.06
C ASP A 341 -11.68 17.34 -13.03
N PRO A 342 -10.64 16.49 -12.88
CA PRO A 342 -9.51 16.79 -11.99
C PRO A 342 -8.75 18.08 -12.33
N ALA A 343 -8.94 18.65 -13.54
CA ALA A 343 -8.40 19.96 -13.95
C ALA A 343 -9.19 21.17 -13.44
N ASP A 344 -10.14 21.00 -12.52
CA ASP A 344 -10.99 22.09 -11.99
C ASP A 344 -10.16 23.22 -11.32
N ALA A 345 -10.03 24.34 -12.05
CA ALA A 345 -9.25 25.51 -11.65
C ALA A 345 -9.67 26.09 -10.28
N GLY A 346 -10.89 25.80 -9.83
CA GLY A 346 -11.38 26.17 -8.50
C GLY A 346 -10.63 25.52 -7.33
N LEU A 347 -9.97 24.38 -7.53
CA LEU A 347 -9.25 23.66 -6.47
C LEU A 347 -7.96 24.36 -6.05
N ALA A 348 -7.18 24.88 -7.01
CA ALA A 348 -5.95 25.62 -6.73
C ALA A 348 -6.24 26.92 -5.95
N GLY A 349 -7.27 27.67 -6.38
CA GLY A 349 -7.72 28.86 -5.65
C GLY A 349 -8.23 28.56 -4.23
N ALA A 350 -8.88 27.41 -4.04
CA ALA A 350 -9.32 26.98 -2.71
C ALA A 350 -8.15 26.56 -1.79
N ALA A 351 -7.11 25.92 -2.34
CA ALA A 351 -5.88 25.63 -1.60
C ALA A 351 -5.12 26.93 -1.24
N ALA A 352 -5.01 27.88 -2.16
CA ALA A 352 -4.41 29.20 -1.89
C ALA A 352 -5.16 29.97 -0.79
N LEU A 353 -6.50 29.99 -0.84
CA LEU A 353 -7.33 30.55 0.24
C LEU A 353 -7.04 29.86 1.58
N TRP A 354 -6.98 28.53 1.61
CA TRP A 354 -6.67 27.79 2.84
C TRP A 354 -5.27 28.09 3.38
N ARG A 355 -4.27 28.32 2.52
CA ARG A 355 -2.93 28.77 2.92
C ARG A 355 -3.00 30.10 3.65
N GLU A 356 -3.69 31.10 3.10
CA GLU A 356 -3.85 32.39 3.78
C GLU A 356 -4.58 32.25 5.12
N MET A 357 -5.55 31.32 5.24
CA MET A 357 -6.21 31.05 6.52
C MET A 357 -5.27 30.46 7.57
N LEU A 358 -4.36 29.57 7.17
CA LEU A 358 -3.32 29.03 8.06
C LEU A 358 -2.32 30.11 8.48
N LEU A 359 -1.96 31.03 7.58
CA LEU A 359 -1.08 32.16 7.88
C LEU A 359 -1.75 33.18 8.82
N ALA A 360 -3.01 33.53 8.58
CA ALA A 360 -3.81 34.40 9.46
C ALA A 360 -4.01 33.76 10.86
N LEU A 361 -4.19 32.45 10.91
CA LEU A 361 -4.26 31.69 12.16
C LEU A 361 -2.91 31.68 12.90
N ALA A 362 -1.81 31.50 12.17
CA ALA A 362 -0.44 31.52 12.72
C ALA A 362 -0.03 32.91 13.25
N ALA A 363 -0.56 34.00 12.67
CA ALA A 363 -0.38 35.34 13.20
C ALA A 363 -1.07 35.56 14.57
N ARG A 364 -2.09 34.74 14.90
CA ARG A 364 -2.86 34.83 16.15
C ARG A 364 -2.38 33.87 17.25
N GLN A 365 -1.87 32.69 16.87
CA GLN A 365 -1.38 31.65 17.80
C GLN A 365 -0.41 30.69 17.09
N PRO A 366 0.43 29.92 17.81
CA PRO A 366 1.27 28.90 17.22
C PRO A 366 0.48 27.85 16.40
N VAL A 367 0.97 27.52 15.21
CA VAL A 367 0.34 26.54 14.29
C VAL A 367 1.33 25.46 13.89
N VAL A 368 0.90 24.19 13.95
CA VAL A 368 1.64 23.06 13.37
C VAL A 368 0.79 22.41 12.28
N VAL A 369 1.28 22.43 11.05
CA VAL A 369 0.66 21.74 9.92
C VAL A 369 1.38 20.42 9.70
N ALA A 370 0.66 19.32 9.83
CA ALA A 370 1.21 17.98 9.79
C ALA A 370 0.60 17.15 8.64
N VAL A 371 1.45 16.49 7.84
CA VAL A 371 1.02 15.60 6.76
C VAL A 371 1.69 14.23 6.87
N ASP A 372 0.89 13.21 7.18
CA ASP A 372 1.34 11.81 7.31
C ASP A 372 1.29 11.05 5.98
N ASP A 373 2.24 10.12 5.79
CA ASP A 373 2.51 9.41 4.52
C ASP A 373 2.66 10.34 3.29
N VAL A 374 3.32 11.51 3.44
CA VAL A 374 3.46 12.52 2.37
C VAL A 374 4.15 12.00 1.11
N ASP A 375 4.86 10.87 1.19
CA ASP A 375 5.42 10.15 0.04
C ASP A 375 4.37 9.55 -0.93
N ARG A 376 3.07 9.66 -0.61
CA ARG A 376 1.95 9.39 -1.52
C ARG A 376 1.23 10.65 -2.02
N ALA A 377 1.69 11.83 -1.63
CA ALA A 377 1.04 13.09 -2.00
C ALA A 377 1.32 13.44 -3.45
N ALA A 378 0.36 14.08 -4.11
CA ALA A 378 0.59 14.68 -5.43
C ALA A 378 1.46 15.96 -5.28
N PRO A 379 2.22 16.38 -6.32
CA PRO A 379 3.17 17.50 -6.23
C PRO A 379 2.57 18.82 -5.73
N GLU A 380 1.28 19.05 -5.99
CA GLU A 380 0.50 20.22 -5.55
C GLU A 380 0.44 20.33 -4.03
N VAL A 381 0.43 19.20 -3.32
CA VAL A 381 0.45 19.17 -1.85
C VAL A 381 1.81 19.60 -1.31
N THR A 382 2.92 19.11 -1.87
CA THR A 382 4.24 19.62 -1.44
C THR A 382 4.45 21.07 -1.88
N GLY A 383 3.94 21.47 -3.06
CA GLY A 383 3.92 22.86 -3.50
C GLY A 383 3.20 23.77 -2.50
N PHE A 384 1.99 23.39 -2.07
CA PHE A 384 1.23 24.06 -1.01
C PHE A 384 2.01 24.17 0.30
N LEU A 385 2.63 23.08 0.78
CA LEU A 385 3.43 23.10 2.02
C LEU A 385 4.69 23.96 1.91
N ARG A 386 5.36 23.98 0.75
CA ARG A 386 6.52 24.83 0.49
C ARG A 386 6.15 26.31 0.48
N ALA A 387 5.07 26.68 -0.23
CA ALA A 387 4.58 28.05 -0.27
C ALA A 387 4.13 28.54 1.12
N LEU A 388 3.40 27.70 1.87
CA LEU A 388 3.02 27.98 3.25
C LEU A 388 4.23 28.30 4.14
N LEU A 389 5.31 27.50 4.05
CA LEU A 389 6.50 27.71 4.87
C LEU A 389 7.29 28.96 4.44
N ALA A 390 7.41 29.22 3.13
CA ALA A 390 8.07 30.41 2.61
C ALA A 390 7.38 31.68 3.11
N GLU A 391 6.07 31.81 2.87
CA GLU A 391 5.29 32.99 3.28
C GLU A 391 5.21 33.14 4.81
N ALA A 392 5.20 32.03 5.56
CA ALA A 392 5.32 32.08 7.01
C ALA A 392 6.70 32.57 7.48
N THR A 393 7.75 32.31 6.70
CA THR A 393 9.13 32.73 7.02
C THR A 393 9.29 34.23 6.78
N ASP A 394 8.80 34.73 5.65
CA ASP A 394 8.79 36.16 5.33
C ASP A 394 8.01 36.96 6.39
N ARG A 395 6.85 36.45 6.79
CA ARG A 395 5.97 37.04 7.82
C ARG A 395 6.44 36.74 9.27
N ARG A 396 7.55 36.00 9.47
CA ARG A 396 8.09 35.56 10.79
C ARG A 396 7.03 34.99 11.73
N LEU A 397 6.25 34.00 11.25
CA LEU A 397 5.15 33.41 12.00
C LEU A 397 5.59 32.23 12.88
N PRO A 398 4.93 31.97 14.03
CA PRO A 398 5.17 30.80 14.87
C PRO A 398 4.56 29.52 14.25
N LEU A 399 5.09 29.09 13.11
CA LEU A 399 4.57 27.97 12.31
C LEU A 399 5.59 26.84 12.16
N ALA A 400 5.17 25.59 12.28
CA ALA A 400 5.98 24.43 11.88
C ALA A 400 5.25 23.57 10.85
N VAL A 401 5.98 23.05 9.86
CA VAL A 401 5.52 22.01 8.95
C VAL A 401 6.15 20.69 9.38
N VAL A 402 5.32 19.69 9.66
CA VAL A 402 5.78 18.33 10.02
C VAL A 402 5.32 17.37 8.93
N THR A 403 6.24 16.64 8.32
CA THR A 403 5.88 15.59 7.38
C THR A 403 6.39 14.24 7.82
N ALA A 404 5.67 13.17 7.48
CA ALA A 404 6.12 11.81 7.69
C ALA A 404 6.21 11.06 6.36
N HIS A 405 7.38 10.50 6.05
CA HIS A 405 7.62 9.84 4.76
C HIS A 405 8.57 8.64 4.86
N ARG A 406 8.50 7.77 3.84
CA ARG A 406 9.49 6.71 3.61
C ARG A 406 10.86 7.32 3.24
N PRO A 407 12.00 6.62 3.50
CA PRO A 407 13.33 7.12 3.16
C PRO A 407 13.57 7.31 1.65
N GLN A 408 12.77 6.64 0.81
CA GLN A 408 12.85 6.77 -0.65
C GLN A 408 12.23 8.07 -1.20
N TRP A 409 11.58 8.89 -0.36
CA TRP A 409 11.02 10.16 -0.79
C TRP A 409 12.11 11.24 -0.88
N ALA A 410 12.75 11.29 -2.04
CA ALA A 410 13.76 12.28 -2.40
C ALA A 410 13.14 13.37 -3.29
N GLU A 411 12.28 14.23 -2.72
CA GLU A 411 11.86 15.46 -3.42
C GLU A 411 12.92 16.54 -3.21
N PRO A 412 13.60 17.04 -4.27
CA PRO A 412 14.52 18.16 -4.17
C PRO A 412 13.81 19.38 -3.58
N SER A 413 14.35 19.93 -2.50
CA SER A 413 13.74 21.08 -1.82
C SER A 413 14.78 22.17 -1.61
N PRO A 414 14.50 23.43 -2.03
CA PRO A 414 15.33 24.57 -1.66
C PRO A 414 15.18 24.92 -0.16
N VAL A 415 14.19 24.33 0.51
CA VAL A 415 13.91 24.50 1.94
C VAL A 415 14.77 23.53 2.76
N PRO A 416 15.55 24.01 3.76
CA PRO A 416 16.21 23.15 4.72
C PRO A 416 15.22 22.29 5.50
N ARG A 417 15.36 20.95 5.40
CA ARG A 417 14.56 19.97 6.14
C ARG A 417 15.39 19.42 7.30
N THR A 418 14.80 19.28 8.49
CA THR A 418 15.44 18.58 9.61
C THR A 418 14.90 17.15 9.71
N PRO A 419 15.65 16.13 9.27
CA PRO A 419 15.22 14.74 9.36
C PRO A 419 15.30 14.22 10.81
N VAL A 420 14.35 13.36 11.15
CA VAL A 420 14.31 12.59 12.40
C VAL A 420 14.10 11.13 12.00
N ASP A 421 15.17 10.35 12.01
CA ASP A 421 15.16 8.97 11.51
C ASP A 421 14.65 7.95 12.54
N LEU A 422 13.49 7.35 12.24
CA LEU A 422 12.90 6.26 13.01
C LEU A 422 13.56 4.93 12.66
N ARG A 423 14.76 4.71 13.23
CA ARG A 423 15.51 3.44 13.18
C ARG A 423 14.69 2.25 13.72
N PRO A 424 15.01 0.98 13.40
CA PRO A 424 14.37 -0.16 14.08
C PRO A 424 14.48 -0.07 15.61
N LEU A 425 13.45 -0.49 16.33
CA LEU A 425 13.50 -0.59 17.79
C LEU A 425 14.53 -1.65 18.21
N GLY A 426 15.26 -1.38 19.30
CA GLY A 426 16.14 -2.37 19.91
C GLY A 426 15.38 -3.61 20.41
N PRO A 427 16.08 -4.75 20.63
CA PRO A 427 15.43 -5.99 21.03
C PRO A 427 14.67 -5.87 22.36
N VAL A 428 15.19 -5.09 23.31
CA VAL A 428 14.55 -4.85 24.61
C VAL A 428 13.21 -4.13 24.47
N ASP A 429 13.16 -3.03 23.70
CA ASP A 429 11.93 -2.26 23.48
C ASP A 429 10.93 -3.01 22.58
N SER A 430 11.42 -3.75 21.60
CA SER A 430 10.61 -4.64 20.76
C SER A 430 9.95 -5.75 21.59
N GLY A 431 10.70 -6.39 22.49
CA GLY A 431 10.18 -7.38 23.44
C GLY A 431 9.20 -6.76 24.45
N ARG A 432 9.43 -5.53 24.93
CA ARG A 432 8.47 -4.80 25.78
C ARG A 432 7.16 -4.51 25.02
N LEU A 433 7.25 -4.07 23.76
CA LEU A 433 6.08 -3.82 22.91
C LEU A 433 5.29 -5.11 22.64
N LEU A 434 5.95 -6.19 22.22
CA LEU A 434 5.33 -7.49 21.99
C LEU A 434 4.60 -8.00 23.23
N ARG A 435 5.25 -7.96 24.40
CA ARG A 435 4.65 -8.40 25.67
C ARG A 435 3.43 -7.57 26.07
N HIS A 436 3.43 -6.26 25.81
CA HIS A 436 2.26 -5.41 26.02
C HIS A 436 1.11 -5.77 25.06
N LEU A 437 1.40 -5.90 23.77
CA LEU A 437 0.41 -6.23 22.74
C LEU A 437 -0.22 -7.61 22.99
N LEU A 438 0.58 -8.63 23.30
CA LEU A 438 0.12 -9.98 23.65
C LEU A 438 -0.81 -9.97 24.87
N ARG A 439 -0.41 -9.27 25.94
CA ARG A 439 -1.25 -9.14 27.15
C ARG A 439 -2.60 -8.49 26.84
N ARG A 440 -2.61 -7.39 26.06
CA ARG A 440 -3.86 -6.72 25.65
C ARG A 440 -4.73 -7.61 24.74
N ALA A 441 -4.10 -8.49 23.97
CA ALA A 441 -4.77 -9.48 23.11
C ALA A 441 -5.22 -10.75 23.85
N GLY A 442 -5.02 -10.86 25.18
CA GLY A 442 -5.32 -12.08 25.94
C GLY A 442 -4.45 -13.28 25.54
N ARG A 443 -3.27 -13.06 24.94
CA ARG A 443 -2.36 -14.12 24.48
C ARG A 443 -1.15 -14.29 25.40
N PRO A 444 -0.56 -15.50 25.51
CA PRO A 444 0.58 -15.76 26.38
C PRO A 444 1.79 -14.86 26.07
N VAL A 445 2.32 -14.23 27.12
CA VAL A 445 3.42 -13.26 27.04
C VAL A 445 4.73 -13.91 26.54
N ALA A 446 4.92 -15.21 26.79
CA ALA A 446 6.05 -16.03 26.32
C ALA A 446 6.15 -16.14 24.79
N LEU A 447 5.07 -15.86 24.03
CA LEU A 447 5.14 -15.79 22.57
C LEU A 447 6.02 -14.64 22.06
N ALA A 448 6.34 -13.65 22.90
CA ALA A 448 7.18 -12.53 22.53
C ALA A 448 8.57 -12.97 22.03
N ASP A 449 9.16 -13.99 22.65
CA ASP A 449 10.53 -14.44 22.30
C ASP A 449 10.57 -15.15 20.95
N ARG A 450 9.48 -15.83 20.56
CA ARG A 450 9.30 -16.41 19.21
C ARG A 450 9.02 -15.34 18.15
N LEU A 451 8.31 -14.27 18.50
CA LEU A 451 7.97 -13.17 17.59
C LEU A 451 9.13 -12.18 17.40
N LEU A 452 10.02 -12.04 18.38
CA LEU A 452 11.10 -11.04 18.37
C LEU A 452 12.01 -11.11 17.13
N PRO A 453 12.43 -12.29 16.62
CA PRO A 453 13.21 -12.38 15.37
C PRO A 453 12.40 -12.04 14.11
N LEU A 454 11.07 -12.21 14.14
CA LEU A 454 10.19 -12.00 12.98
C LEU A 454 9.82 -10.53 12.78
N VAL A 455 9.76 -9.74 13.86
CA VAL A 455 9.34 -8.33 13.78
C VAL A 455 10.44 -7.38 13.28
N GLY A 456 11.71 -7.76 13.37
CA GLY A 456 12.84 -6.95 12.87
C GLY A 456 12.92 -5.53 13.46
N GLY A 457 12.44 -5.34 14.70
CA GLY A 457 12.36 -4.02 15.34
C GLY A 457 11.27 -3.09 14.81
N SER A 458 10.35 -3.56 13.95
CA SER A 458 9.23 -2.78 13.42
C SER A 458 7.99 -2.86 14.32
N PRO A 459 7.51 -1.75 14.90
CA PRO A 459 6.27 -1.72 15.68
C PRO A 459 5.04 -2.21 14.88
N GLY A 460 5.00 -1.89 13.59
CA GLY A 460 3.93 -2.33 12.69
C GLY A 460 3.94 -3.85 12.48
N HIS A 461 5.11 -4.48 12.38
CA HIS A 461 5.20 -5.94 12.30
C HIS A 461 4.75 -6.58 13.62
N ALA A 462 5.17 -6.04 14.77
CA ALA A 462 4.73 -6.53 16.08
C ALA A 462 3.21 -6.49 16.24
N ALA A 463 2.57 -5.38 15.85
CA ALA A 463 1.11 -5.25 15.85
C ALA A 463 0.42 -6.22 14.88
N ALA A 464 1.00 -6.47 13.71
CA ALA A 464 0.44 -7.37 12.70
C ALA A 464 0.54 -8.85 13.11
N TYR A 465 1.68 -9.30 13.65
CA TYR A 465 1.84 -10.67 14.14
C TYR A 465 0.92 -10.96 15.33
N VAL A 466 0.82 -10.04 16.30
CA VAL A 466 -0.11 -10.22 17.44
C VAL A 466 -1.57 -10.24 16.98
N ARG A 467 -1.94 -9.41 15.98
CA ARG A 467 -3.28 -9.48 15.37
C ARG A 467 -3.55 -10.83 14.70
N SER A 468 -2.59 -11.34 13.93
CA SER A 468 -2.71 -12.66 13.29
C SER A 468 -2.91 -13.80 14.29
N LEU A 469 -2.33 -13.70 15.50
CA LEU A 469 -2.56 -14.64 16.61
C LEU A 469 -3.97 -14.52 17.21
N VAL A 470 -4.61 -13.34 17.17
CA VAL A 470 -6.01 -13.18 17.59
C VAL A 470 -6.96 -13.77 16.54
N GLU A 471 -6.63 -13.63 15.26
CA GLU A 471 -7.43 -14.10 14.11
C GLU A 471 -7.36 -15.62 13.83
N GLY A 472 -6.84 -16.44 14.76
CA GLY A 472 -6.84 -17.91 14.64
C GLY A 472 -5.59 -18.53 14.02
N ALA A 473 -4.42 -17.90 14.12
CA ALA A 473 -3.15 -18.58 13.86
C ALA A 473 -2.80 -19.52 15.04
N ASP A 474 -3.44 -20.69 15.06
CA ASP A 474 -3.51 -21.58 16.23
C ASP A 474 -2.20 -22.26 16.63
N ASN A 475 -1.15 -22.19 15.79
CA ASN A 475 0.14 -22.80 16.11
C ASN A 475 1.30 -21.81 15.98
N ALA A 476 2.02 -21.60 17.09
CA ALA A 476 3.13 -20.65 17.19
C ALA A 476 4.49 -21.21 16.69
N ALA A 477 4.49 -22.38 16.02
CA ALA A 477 5.67 -22.97 15.38
C ALA A 477 5.85 -22.46 13.94
N ASP A 478 4.77 -22.50 13.13
CA ASP A 478 4.75 -22.04 11.74
C ASP A 478 3.78 -20.86 11.57
N LEU A 479 4.16 -19.70 12.11
CA LEU A 479 3.36 -18.49 11.96
C LEU A 479 3.45 -17.93 10.54
N PRO A 480 2.34 -17.90 9.77
CA PRO A 480 2.36 -17.32 8.44
C PRO A 480 2.64 -15.82 8.50
N VAL A 481 3.34 -15.29 7.50
CA VAL A 481 3.61 -13.84 7.40
C VAL A 481 2.27 -13.09 7.31
N PRO A 482 1.94 -12.20 8.28
CA PRO A 482 0.67 -11.49 8.29
C PRO A 482 0.50 -10.63 7.04
N GLU A 483 -0.72 -10.56 6.54
CA GLU A 483 -1.06 -9.85 5.28
C GLU A 483 -0.47 -8.43 5.20
N PRO A 484 -0.52 -7.57 6.25
CA PRO A 484 0.05 -6.23 6.17
C PRO A 484 1.58 -6.19 6.09
N VAL A 485 2.26 -7.21 6.62
CA VAL A 485 3.72 -7.33 6.58
C VAL A 485 4.15 -7.87 5.22
N ARG A 486 3.48 -8.93 4.75
CA ARG A 486 3.67 -9.50 3.41
C ARG A 486 3.54 -8.41 2.35
N ARG A 487 2.42 -7.68 2.35
CA ARG A 487 2.15 -6.51 1.50
C ARG A 487 3.33 -5.51 1.47
N ALA A 488 3.82 -5.12 2.64
CA ALA A 488 4.89 -4.12 2.75
C ALA A 488 6.24 -4.63 2.23
N VAL A 489 6.50 -5.93 2.33
CA VAL A 489 7.69 -6.58 1.77
C VAL A 489 7.54 -6.79 0.27
N ASP A 490 6.38 -7.23 -0.22
CA ASP A 490 6.08 -7.38 -1.65
C ASP A 490 6.33 -6.07 -2.41
N ALA A 491 5.79 -4.95 -1.89
CA ALA A 491 6.03 -3.60 -2.42
C ALA A 491 7.47 -3.06 -2.18
N ARG A 492 8.35 -3.80 -1.51
CA ARG A 492 9.80 -3.53 -1.45
C ARG A 492 10.56 -4.40 -2.46
N LEU A 493 10.10 -5.62 -2.72
CA LEU A 493 10.67 -6.54 -3.72
C LEU A 493 10.38 -6.08 -5.15
N ASP A 494 9.17 -5.59 -5.43
CA ASP A 494 8.81 -5.12 -6.78
C ASP A 494 9.56 -3.85 -7.22
N ARG A 495 10.09 -3.08 -6.25
CA ARG A 495 10.97 -1.92 -6.53
C ARG A 495 12.42 -2.30 -6.86
N LEU A 496 12.74 -3.60 -6.88
CA LEU A 496 14.04 -4.12 -7.32
C LEU A 496 13.98 -4.45 -8.81
N ASP A 497 15.07 -4.15 -9.53
CA ASP A 497 15.30 -4.65 -10.88
C ASP A 497 15.37 -6.19 -10.90
N GLY A 498 15.29 -6.78 -12.09
CA GLY A 498 15.26 -8.24 -12.26
C GLY A 498 16.47 -8.96 -11.67
N ASP A 499 17.67 -8.39 -11.82
CA ASP A 499 18.92 -8.96 -11.31
C ASP A 499 19.01 -8.88 -9.78
N GLN A 500 18.64 -7.74 -9.19
CA GLN A 500 18.52 -7.52 -7.74
C GLN A 500 17.50 -8.46 -7.11
N ARG A 501 16.32 -8.60 -7.74
CA ARG A 501 15.23 -9.45 -7.28
C ARG A 501 15.62 -10.93 -7.35
N ALA A 502 16.16 -11.39 -8.48
CA ALA A 502 16.67 -12.75 -8.65
C ALA A 502 17.78 -13.08 -7.64
N THR A 503 18.74 -12.16 -7.45
CA THR A 503 19.82 -12.30 -6.45
C THR A 503 19.26 -12.43 -5.04
N LEU A 504 18.31 -11.59 -4.64
CA LEU A 504 17.71 -11.64 -3.31
C LEU A 504 16.93 -12.94 -3.09
N MET A 505 16.16 -13.40 -4.09
CA MET A 505 15.42 -14.66 -4.03
C MET A 505 16.35 -15.88 -4.02
N ALA A 506 17.46 -15.87 -4.77
CA ALA A 506 18.48 -16.90 -4.73
C ALA A 506 19.17 -16.99 -3.35
N VAL A 507 19.54 -15.86 -2.75
CA VAL A 507 20.07 -15.82 -1.38
C VAL A 507 19.00 -16.25 -0.36
N ALA A 508 17.73 -15.88 -0.56
CA ALA A 508 16.63 -16.29 0.31
C ALA A 508 16.34 -17.80 0.27
N SER A 509 16.72 -18.51 -0.80
CA SER A 509 16.64 -19.97 -0.89
C SER A 509 17.63 -20.71 0.02
N ARG A 510 18.59 -20.01 0.63
CA ARG A 510 19.63 -20.59 1.48
C ARG A 510 19.45 -20.21 2.96
N VAL A 511 19.68 -21.19 3.83
CA VAL A 511 19.63 -21.03 5.29
C VAL A 511 20.92 -20.37 5.80
N ALA A 512 22.07 -20.85 5.32
CA ALA A 512 23.39 -20.30 5.62
C ALA A 512 23.76 -19.11 4.71
N ALA A 513 24.79 -18.36 5.09
CA ALA A 513 25.34 -17.28 4.29
C ALA A 513 25.80 -17.79 2.90
N CYS A 514 25.47 -17.04 1.86
CA CYS A 514 25.72 -17.41 0.47
C CYS A 514 26.91 -16.60 -0.10
N PRO A 515 28.05 -17.23 -0.44
CA PRO A 515 29.15 -16.56 -1.15
C PRO A 515 28.73 -16.11 -2.56
N ALA A 516 29.34 -15.03 -3.07
CA ALA A 516 29.02 -14.52 -4.41
C ALA A 516 29.15 -15.59 -5.53
N PRO A 517 30.19 -16.45 -5.58
CA PRO A 517 30.26 -17.53 -6.57
C PRO A 517 29.14 -18.57 -6.47
N THR A 518 28.51 -18.72 -5.30
CA THR A 518 27.33 -19.59 -5.15
C THR A 518 26.09 -18.91 -5.73
N VAL A 519 25.95 -17.59 -5.61
CA VAL A 519 24.88 -16.84 -6.28
C VAL A 519 25.04 -16.89 -7.80
N ASP A 520 26.27 -16.70 -8.31
CA ASP A 520 26.57 -16.83 -9.74
C ASP A 520 26.12 -18.21 -10.28
N ARG A 521 26.49 -19.29 -9.58
CA ARG A 521 26.05 -20.66 -9.91
C ARG A 521 24.53 -20.85 -9.84
N LEU A 522 23.86 -20.35 -8.78
CA LEU A 522 22.41 -20.50 -8.63
C LEU A 522 21.65 -19.87 -9.80
N LEU A 523 22.09 -18.72 -10.28
CA LEU A 523 21.45 -17.96 -11.35
C LEU A 523 21.91 -18.33 -12.78
N ASP A 524 22.90 -19.21 -12.92
CA ASP A 524 23.62 -19.47 -14.19
C ASP A 524 24.18 -18.17 -14.79
N TRP A 525 24.94 -17.44 -13.96
CA TRP A 525 25.62 -16.21 -14.32
C TRP A 525 27.13 -16.43 -14.48
N ALA A 526 27.74 -15.61 -15.34
CA ALA A 526 29.19 -15.56 -15.48
C ALA A 526 29.85 -15.21 -14.13
N PRO A 527 30.96 -15.87 -13.73
CA PRO A 527 31.61 -15.64 -12.44
C PRO A 527 31.90 -14.16 -12.16
N GLY A 528 31.48 -13.69 -10.98
CA GLY A 528 31.66 -12.31 -10.53
C GLY A 528 30.49 -11.37 -10.80
N ARG A 529 29.53 -11.73 -11.67
CA ARG A 529 28.35 -10.88 -11.99
C ARG A 529 27.49 -10.56 -10.77
N ALA A 530 27.36 -11.48 -9.82
CA ALA A 530 26.59 -11.23 -8.60
C ALA A 530 27.23 -10.20 -7.66
N ARG A 531 28.55 -9.97 -7.72
CA ARG A 531 29.28 -9.18 -6.71
C ARG A 531 28.87 -7.69 -6.67
N PRO A 532 28.65 -6.98 -7.80
CA PRO A 532 28.04 -5.65 -7.79
C PRO A 532 26.61 -5.64 -7.25
N VAL A 533 25.76 -6.58 -7.68
CA VAL A 533 24.35 -6.68 -7.28
C VAL A 533 24.20 -6.93 -5.77
N LEU A 534 25.01 -7.85 -5.23
CA LEU A 534 25.08 -8.13 -3.79
C LEU A 534 25.52 -6.91 -2.97
N ARG A 535 26.47 -6.10 -3.47
CA ARG A 535 26.84 -4.83 -2.82
C ARG A 535 25.69 -3.80 -2.85
N SER A 536 24.98 -3.68 -3.98
CA SER A 536 23.77 -2.85 -4.10
C SER A 536 22.71 -3.24 -3.07
N LEU A 537 22.39 -4.54 -2.96
CA LEU A 537 21.41 -5.06 -2.01
C LEU A 537 21.84 -4.90 -0.53
N VAL A 538 23.14 -4.87 -0.24
CA VAL A 538 23.65 -4.51 1.10
C VAL A 538 23.45 -3.01 1.37
N ALA A 539 23.73 -2.13 0.41
CA ALA A 539 23.48 -0.68 0.53
C ALA A 539 21.98 -0.37 0.70
N LEU A 540 21.09 -1.15 0.08
CA LEU A 540 19.63 -1.10 0.27
C LEU A 540 19.13 -1.73 1.59
N GLY A 541 20.03 -2.25 2.42
CA GLY A 541 19.70 -2.91 3.70
C GLY A 541 18.81 -4.14 3.53
N LEU A 542 18.86 -4.82 2.39
CA LEU A 542 18.13 -6.06 2.10
C LEU A 542 18.97 -7.30 2.42
N LEU A 543 20.28 -7.21 2.18
CA LEU A 543 21.26 -8.22 2.56
C LEU A 543 22.22 -7.67 3.62
N ALA A 544 22.81 -8.56 4.39
CA ALA A 544 23.93 -8.30 5.29
C ALA A 544 25.10 -9.22 4.91
N ALA A 545 26.29 -8.63 4.74
CA ALA A 545 27.53 -9.39 4.66
C ALA A 545 27.84 -10.03 6.03
N ARG A 546 28.39 -11.24 6.05
CA ARG A 546 28.75 -11.96 7.28
C ARG A 546 30.27 -11.97 7.49
N PRO A 547 30.77 -11.86 8.74
CA PRO A 547 32.21 -11.90 9.03
C PRO A 547 32.88 -13.19 8.55
N THR A 548 32.15 -14.31 8.61
CA THR A 548 32.56 -15.64 8.11
C THR A 548 32.56 -15.77 6.58
N GLY A 549 32.38 -14.67 5.86
CA GLY A 549 32.17 -14.64 4.41
C GLY A 549 30.71 -14.86 3.98
N GLY A 550 30.40 -14.37 2.78
CA GLY A 550 29.08 -14.49 2.16
C GLY A 550 28.02 -13.50 2.66
N TYR A 551 26.83 -13.62 2.07
CA TYR A 551 25.70 -12.71 2.25
C TYR A 551 24.48 -13.47 2.76
N ALA A 552 23.71 -12.86 3.66
CA ALA A 552 22.43 -13.39 4.12
C ALA A 552 21.36 -12.29 4.05
N VAL A 553 20.08 -12.67 3.90
CA VAL A 553 18.98 -11.70 3.98
C VAL A 553 18.97 -11.04 5.36
N ALA A 554 18.85 -9.71 5.40
CA ALA A 554 18.96 -8.93 6.63
C ALA A 554 17.78 -9.16 7.59
N GLU A 555 16.57 -9.34 7.04
CA GLU A 555 15.33 -9.50 7.79
C GLU A 555 14.71 -10.89 7.54
N ALA A 556 14.33 -11.60 8.61
CA ALA A 556 13.75 -12.94 8.51
C ALA A 556 12.45 -12.97 7.68
N VAL A 557 11.61 -11.94 7.80
CA VAL A 557 10.36 -11.82 7.04
C VAL A 557 10.60 -11.53 5.56
N VAL A 558 11.62 -10.75 5.21
CA VAL A 558 12.03 -10.53 3.81
C VAL A 558 12.47 -11.85 3.19
N ARG A 559 13.23 -12.67 3.92
CA ARG A 559 13.60 -14.02 3.48
C ARG A 559 12.38 -14.90 3.23
N GLN A 560 11.42 -14.93 4.15
CA GLN A 560 10.20 -15.75 4.03
C GLN A 560 9.38 -15.36 2.80
N VAL A 561 9.16 -14.06 2.55
CA VAL A 561 8.38 -13.59 1.39
C VAL A 561 9.14 -13.80 0.07
N ALA A 562 10.43 -13.45 0.01
CA ALA A 562 11.25 -13.66 -1.20
C ALA A 562 11.37 -15.15 -1.57
N TYR A 563 11.49 -16.04 -0.57
CA TYR A 563 11.46 -17.48 -0.81
C TYR A 563 10.06 -17.97 -1.25
N ALA A 564 8.99 -17.46 -0.64
CA ALA A 564 7.62 -17.81 -1.00
C ALA A 564 7.28 -17.47 -2.46
N ARG A 565 7.90 -16.40 -3.01
CA ARG A 565 7.77 -15.98 -4.41
C ARG A 565 8.42 -16.91 -5.44
N LEU A 566 9.41 -17.73 -5.06
CA LEU A 566 10.04 -18.66 -6.00
C LEU A 566 9.03 -19.73 -6.48
N PRO A 567 8.87 -19.94 -7.81
CA PRO A 567 8.13 -21.09 -8.36
C PRO A 567 8.76 -22.42 -7.95
N ARG A 568 7.95 -23.50 -7.89
CA ARG A 568 8.40 -24.83 -7.43
C ARG A 568 9.58 -25.36 -8.27
N ALA A 569 9.54 -25.18 -9.60
CA ALA A 569 10.61 -25.58 -10.51
C ALA A 569 11.93 -24.87 -10.19
N VAL A 570 11.90 -23.54 -10.00
CA VAL A 570 13.10 -22.74 -9.67
C VAL A 570 13.69 -23.13 -8.31
N ARG A 571 12.85 -23.46 -7.30
CA ARG A 571 13.34 -23.98 -6.01
C ARG A 571 14.08 -25.31 -6.17
N ALA A 572 13.54 -26.23 -6.96
CA ALA A 572 14.19 -27.50 -7.25
C ALA A 572 15.52 -27.30 -8.00
N GLU A 573 15.55 -26.38 -8.96
CA GLU A 573 16.76 -26.05 -9.72
C GLU A 573 17.86 -25.41 -8.84
N PHE A 574 17.50 -24.47 -7.97
CA PHE A 574 18.42 -23.90 -6.99
C PHE A 574 18.95 -24.96 -6.01
N ALA A 575 18.14 -25.94 -5.61
CA ALA A 575 18.61 -27.07 -4.81
C ALA A 575 19.63 -27.94 -5.58
N ARG A 576 19.33 -28.26 -6.85
CA ARG A 576 20.22 -29.03 -7.75
C ARG A 576 21.58 -28.35 -7.92
N ARG A 577 21.57 -27.06 -8.28
CA ARG A 577 22.78 -26.24 -8.49
C ARG A 577 23.59 -26.02 -7.21
N ALA A 578 22.93 -25.98 -6.05
CA ALA A 578 23.61 -25.91 -4.75
C ALA A 578 24.30 -27.24 -4.38
N ALA A 579 23.71 -28.38 -4.74
CA ALA A 579 24.28 -29.71 -4.48
C ALA A 579 25.45 -30.06 -5.42
N ALA A 580 25.43 -29.55 -6.66
CA ALA A 580 26.50 -29.75 -7.65
C ALA A 580 27.80 -28.96 -7.36
N ALA A 581 27.88 -28.23 -6.24
CA ALA A 581 29.11 -27.56 -5.84
C ALA A 581 30.10 -28.59 -5.25
N PRO A 582 31.37 -28.64 -5.69
CA PRO A 582 32.37 -29.45 -5.00
C PRO A 582 32.48 -28.99 -3.53
N PRO A 583 32.77 -29.90 -2.59
CA PRO A 583 32.99 -29.54 -1.19
C PRO A 583 34.08 -28.46 -1.12
N ALA A 584 33.91 -27.50 -0.21
CA ALA A 584 34.90 -26.46 -0.01
C ALA A 584 36.23 -27.12 0.39
N GLY A 585 37.22 -27.06 -0.51
CA GLY A 585 38.57 -27.54 -0.20
C GLY A 585 39.11 -26.84 1.04
N PRO A 586 39.94 -27.51 1.85
CA PRO A 586 40.51 -26.91 3.05
C PRO A 586 41.21 -25.60 2.68
N ALA A 587 41.06 -24.59 3.54
CA ALA A 587 41.72 -23.30 3.34
C ALA A 587 43.24 -23.52 3.18
N PRO A 588 43.91 -22.83 2.25
CA PRO A 588 45.34 -22.98 2.06
C PRO A 588 46.05 -22.60 3.36
N VAL A 589 46.73 -23.58 3.96
CA VAL A 589 47.62 -23.35 5.10
C VAL A 589 48.67 -22.33 4.67
N PRO A 590 48.89 -21.22 5.40
CA PRO A 590 49.90 -20.25 5.03
C PRO A 590 51.26 -20.96 5.05
N ALA A 591 51.94 -20.98 3.90
CA ALA A 591 53.27 -21.57 3.80
C ALA A 591 54.22 -20.85 4.78
N ALA A 592 54.82 -21.62 5.69
CA ALA A 592 55.85 -21.10 6.57
C ALA A 592 57.00 -20.57 5.71
N ARG A 593 57.45 -19.34 5.99
CA ARG A 593 58.71 -18.84 5.43
C ARG A 593 59.85 -19.70 5.98
N PRO A 594 60.78 -20.19 5.14
CA PRO A 594 62.06 -20.66 5.66
C PRO A 594 62.80 -19.48 6.31
N ALA A 595 63.64 -19.80 7.30
CA ALA A 595 64.39 -18.85 8.12
C ALA A 595 65.51 -18.14 7.33
#